data_AF-A0A6G3U3R5-F1
#
_entry.id   AF-A0A6G3U3R5-F1
#
_cell.length_a   1.000
_cell.length_b   1.000
_cell.length_c   1.000
_cell.angle_alpha   90.00
_cell.angle_beta   90.00
_cell.angle_gamma   90.00
#
_symmetry.space_group_name_H-M   'P 1'
#
loop_
_entity.id
_entity.type
_entity.pdbx_description
1 polymer ?
#
loop_
_entity_poly.entity_id
_entity_poly.type
_entity_poly.pdbx_seq_one_letter_code
_entity_poly.pdbx_strand_id
1 'polypeptide(L)' 'MSARLRGLARDTENIVAAGGYRAPDGREHRIAAAVEAAREGTRLFG' A
#
# COMPACT_ATOMS: atom_id res chain seq x y z
N MET A 1 9.11 -17.66 -3.96
CA MET A 1 7.87 -16.94 -3.58
C MET A 1 6.69 -17.93 -3.53
N SER A 2 6.01 -18.10 -2.40
CA SER A 2 4.90 -19.06 -2.25
C SER A 2 3.58 -18.49 -2.79
N ALA A 3 2.58 -19.35 -3.02
CA ALA A 3 1.24 -18.92 -3.44
C ALA A 3 0.61 -17.93 -2.44
N ARG A 4 0.81 -18.16 -1.13
CA ARG A 4 0.39 -17.26 -0.06
C ARG A 4 1.01 -15.86 -0.22
N LEU A 5 2.33 -15.77 -0.42
CA LEU A 5 3.00 -14.48 -0.54
C LEU A 5 2.58 -13.71 -1.79
N ARG A 6 2.27 -14.41 -2.90
CA ARG A 6 1.72 -13.75 -4.10
C ARG A 6 0.32 -13.18 -3.86
N GLY A 7 -0.51 -13.86 -3.08
CA GLY A 7 -1.81 -13.33 -2.66
C GLY A 7 -1.65 -12.02 -1.89
N LEU A 8 -0.79 -12.03 -0.86
CA LEU A 8 -0.53 -10.84 -0.03
C LEU A 8 0.05 -9.67 -0.83
N ALA A 9 0.92 -9.94 -1.81
CA ALA A 9 1.46 -8.89 -2.68
C ALA A 9 0.35 -8.21 -3.48
N ARG A 10 -0.54 -9.01 -4.11
CA ARG A 10 -1.67 -8.48 -4.87
C ARG A 10 -2.66 -7.70 -4.01
N ASP A 11 -2.92 -8.16 -2.79
CA ASP A 11 -3.78 -7.43 -1.86
C ASP A 11 -3.15 -6.08 -1.48
N THR A 12 -1.83 -6.04 -1.27
CA THR A 12 -1.11 -4.80 -0.97
C THR A 12 -1.16 -3.83 -2.15
N GLU A 13 -0.97 -4.32 -3.38
CA GLU A 13 -1.11 -3.51 -4.61
C GLU A 13 -2.52 -2.91 -4.70
N ASN A 14 -3.56 -3.69 -4.42
CA ASN A 14 -4.94 -3.22 -4.42
C ASN A 14 -5.19 -2.13 -3.35
N ILE A 15 -4.60 -2.27 -2.16
CA ILE A 15 -4.70 -1.27 -1.08
C ILE A 15 -4.07 0.06 -1.51
N VAL A 16 -2.90 0.01 -2.15
CA VAL A 16 -2.21 1.21 -2.65
C VAL A 16 -3.04 1.86 -3.77
N ALA A 17 -3.56 1.07 -4.71
CA ALA A 17 -4.40 1.57 -5.81
C ALA A 17 -5.72 2.19 -5.31
N ALA A 18 -6.34 1.61 -4.28
CA ALA A 18 -7.55 2.13 -3.64
C ALA A 18 -7.27 3.34 -2.72
N GLY A 19 -6.01 3.58 -2.36
CA GLY A 19 -5.61 4.69 -1.49
C GLY A 19 -5.92 4.47 0.00
N GLY A 20 -6.27 3.26 0.39
CA GLY A 20 -6.66 2.93 1.76
C GLY A 20 -7.14 1.50 1.94
N TYR A 21 -7.36 1.11 3.19
CA TYR A 21 -7.89 -0.20 3.56
C TYR A 21 -8.72 -0.13 4.84
N ARG A 22 -9.58 -1.13 5.04
CA ARG A 22 -10.31 -1.31 6.30
C ARG A 22 -9.57 -2.29 7.19
N ALA A 23 -9.22 -1.85 8.40
CA ALA A 23 -8.60 -2.70 9.39
C ALA A 23 -9.62 -3.70 9.99
N PRO A 24 -9.17 -4.80 10.62
CA PRO A 24 -10.06 -5.80 11.22
C PRO A 24 -10.98 -5.24 12.32
N ASP A 25 -10.60 -4.14 12.97
CA ASP A 25 -11.44 -3.40 13.93
C ASP A 25 -12.56 -2.58 13.25
N GLY A 26 -12.61 -2.61 11.91
CA GLY A 26 -13.59 -1.91 11.10
C GLY A 26 -13.19 -0.48 10.73
N ARG A 27 -12.05 0.03 11.20
CA ARG A 27 -11.58 1.40 10.90
C ARG A 27 -11.08 1.52 9.46
N GLU A 28 -11.41 2.62 8.81
CA GLU A 28 -10.80 2.98 7.52
C GLU A 28 -9.47 3.70 7.73
N HIS A 29 -8.42 3.22 7.08
CA HIS A 29 -7.10 3.84 7.01
C HIS A 29 -6.89 4.39 5.60
N ARG A 30 -6.86 5.72 5.47
CA ARG A 30 -6.50 6.38 4.21
C ARG A 30 -5.00 6.60 4.16
N ILE A 31 -4.35 6.10 3.13
CA ILE A 31 -2.90 6.18 2.94
C ILE A 31 -2.50 6.91 1.65
N ALA A 32 -3.45 7.22 0.77
CA ALA A 32 -3.17 7.84 -0.54
C ALA A 32 -2.22 9.04 -0.46
N ALA A 33 -2.51 10.00 0.42
CA ALA A 33 -1.67 11.20 0.58
C ALA A 33 -0.24 10.87 1.05
N ALA A 34 -0.09 9.89 1.94
CA ALA A 34 1.22 9.45 2.42
C ALA A 34 2.00 8.70 1.32
N VAL A 35 1.30 7.87 0.52
CA VAL A 35 1.88 7.18 -0.64
C VAL A 35 2.37 8.19 -1.68
N GLU A 36 1.55 9.19 -2.02
CA GLU A 36 1.96 10.23 -2.97
C GLU A 36 3.15 11.04 -2.46
N ALA A 37 3.14 11.45 -1.19
CA ALA A 37 4.27 12.14 -0.59
C ALA A 37 5.56 11.30 -0.62
N ALA A 38 5.47 9.99 -0.34
CA ALA A 38 6.61 9.09 -0.44
C ALA A 38 7.11 8.96 -1.88
N ARG A 39 6.20 8.86 -2.85
CA ARG A 39 6.54 8.80 -4.28
C ARG A 39 7.24 10.07 -4.74
N GLU A 40 6.69 11.24 -4.39
CA GLU A 40 7.27 12.54 -4.72
C GLU A 40 8.62 12.78 -4.03
N GLY A 41 8.80 12.25 -2.82
CA GLY A 41 10.04 12.38 -2.04
C GLY A 41 11.13 11.36 -2.38
N THR A 42 10.82 10.30 -3.14
CA THR A 42 11.79 9.25 -3.46
C THR A 42 12.90 9.78 -4.38
N ARG A 43 14.16 9.62 -3.97
CA ARG A 43 15.35 10.03 -4.73
C ARG A 43 16.35 8.88 -4.79
N LEU A 44 16.99 8.71 -5.94
CA LEU A 44 18.14 7.83 -6.09
C LEU A 44 19.40 8.66 -5.85
N PHE A 45 20.23 8.21 -4.92
CA PHE A 45 21.58 8.75 -4.71
C PHE A 45 22.57 7.75 -5.31
N GLY A 46 23.42 8.24 -6.21
CA GLY A 46 24.48 7.47 -6.87
C GLY A 46 25.83 7.68 -6.22
#